data_AF-A0A087KXM1-F1
#
_entry.id   AF-A0A087KXM1-F1
#
_cell.length_a   1.000
_cell.length_b   1.000
_cell.length_c   1.000
_cell.angle_alpha   90.00
_cell.angle_beta   90.00
_cell.angle_gamma   90.00
#
_symmetry.space_group_name_H-M   'P 1'
#
loop_
_entity.id
_entity.type
_entity.pdbx_description
1 polymer ?
#
loop_
_entity_poly.entity_id
_entity_poly.type
_entity_poly.pdbx_seq_one_letter_code
_entity_poly.pdbx_strand_id
1 'polypeptide(L)'
;MSNLTSQDYQRAAALLGVPGAAVQAVAEVESAGAGMLPDGRPKILFERHVFRRLLLEKGIKVDGLPVDLVNSAAGGYSGGAAEHERLARAAKIERECALQSCSWGAFQIMGYHWKLLKYRTLQAFINAMYRGDAAQLEAFVRFINANSVLVKALRMLDWAAFAKSYNGPGYASNNYDKKMAAAFSRAGGQ
;
A
#
# COMPACT_ATOMS: atom_id res chain seq x y z
N MET A 1 13.24 -7.47 9.08
CA MET A 1 13.10 -8.51 8.04
C MET A 1 11.61 -8.83 7.94
N SER A 2 11.09 -9.07 6.73
CA SER A 2 9.70 -9.50 6.54
C SER A 2 9.53 -10.91 7.12
N ASN A 3 8.47 -11.14 7.89
CA ASN A 3 8.14 -12.45 8.48
C ASN A 3 7.25 -13.31 7.55
N LEU A 4 7.24 -13.02 6.25
CA LEU A 4 6.47 -13.77 5.26
C LEU A 4 7.10 -15.13 4.95
N THR A 5 6.26 -16.16 4.93
CA THR A 5 6.62 -17.54 4.58
C THR A 5 6.21 -17.88 3.15
N SER A 6 6.76 -18.96 2.59
CA SER A 6 6.30 -19.50 1.30
C SER A 6 4.80 -19.81 1.29
N GLN A 7 4.22 -20.20 2.42
CA GLN A 7 2.79 -20.48 2.55
C GLN A 7 1.94 -19.20 2.48
N ASP A 8 2.46 -18.05 2.96
CA ASP A 8 1.79 -16.76 2.80
C ASP A 8 1.70 -16.36 1.33
N TYR A 9 2.81 -16.52 0.59
CA TYR A 9 2.83 -16.26 -0.85
C TYR A 9 1.92 -17.19 -1.62
N GLN A 10 1.85 -18.48 -1.28
CA GLN A 10 0.93 -19.43 -1.92
C GLN A 10 -0.54 -19.07 -1.69
N ARG A 11 -0.92 -18.69 -0.46
CA ARG A 11 -2.28 -18.24 -0.14
C ARG A 11 -2.66 -16.98 -0.90
N ALA A 12 -1.75 -16.01 -0.95
CA ALA A 12 -1.93 -14.79 -1.74
C ALA A 12 -2.04 -15.07 -3.24
N ALA A 13 -1.18 -15.95 -3.78
CA ALA A 13 -1.19 -16.38 -5.17
C ALA A 13 -2.53 -16.97 -5.62
N ALA A 14 -3.19 -17.73 -4.74
CA ALA A 14 -4.49 -18.32 -5.03
C ALA A 14 -5.57 -17.25 -5.36
N LEU A 15 -5.50 -16.05 -4.76
CA LEU A 15 -6.43 -14.95 -5.06
C LEU A 15 -6.22 -14.39 -6.48
N LEU A 16 -5.02 -14.49 -7.02
CA LEU A 16 -4.64 -13.95 -8.32
C LEU A 16 -4.66 -15.03 -9.41
N GLY A 17 -4.59 -16.31 -9.06
CA GLY A 17 -4.42 -17.40 -10.02
C GLY A 17 -3.04 -17.38 -10.67
N VAL A 18 -1.98 -17.15 -9.87
CA VAL A 18 -0.57 -17.09 -10.32
C VAL A 18 0.29 -17.99 -9.45
N PRO A 19 1.53 -18.35 -9.86
CA PRO A 19 2.46 -19.07 -8.98
C PRO A 19 2.83 -18.26 -7.74
N GLY A 20 3.06 -18.92 -6.59
CA GLY A 20 3.53 -18.27 -5.37
C GLY A 20 4.81 -17.45 -5.58
N ALA A 21 5.73 -17.95 -6.41
CA ALA A 21 6.95 -17.27 -6.82
C ALA A 21 6.68 -15.90 -7.47
N ALA A 22 5.59 -15.73 -8.23
CA ALA A 22 5.25 -14.46 -8.86
C ALA A 22 4.83 -13.42 -7.82
N VAL A 23 4.03 -13.82 -6.82
CA VAL A 23 3.67 -12.95 -5.70
C VAL A 23 4.89 -12.59 -4.86
N GLN A 24 5.74 -13.57 -4.57
CA GLN A 24 6.99 -13.33 -3.83
C GLN A 24 7.89 -12.33 -4.58
N ALA A 25 8.00 -12.44 -5.90
CA ALA A 25 8.81 -11.55 -6.72
C ALA A 25 8.33 -10.09 -6.64
N VAL A 26 7.02 -9.84 -6.86
CA VAL A 26 6.50 -8.48 -6.78
C VAL A 26 6.51 -7.96 -5.34
N ALA A 27 6.28 -8.82 -4.35
CA ALA A 27 6.31 -8.41 -2.95
C ALA A 27 7.74 -8.00 -2.49
N GLU A 28 8.76 -8.72 -2.95
CA GLU A 28 10.16 -8.41 -2.65
C GLU A 28 10.58 -7.06 -3.24
N VAL A 29 10.16 -6.76 -4.47
CA VAL A 29 10.54 -5.54 -5.18
C VAL A 29 9.73 -4.33 -4.74
N GLU A 30 8.43 -4.50 -4.48
CA GLU A 30 7.52 -3.39 -4.18
C GLU A 30 7.37 -3.08 -2.69
N SER A 31 7.95 -3.91 -1.82
CA SER A 31 7.93 -3.65 -0.38
C SER A 31 8.87 -2.49 -0.03
N ALA A 32 8.37 -1.54 0.76
CA ALA A 32 9.17 -0.50 1.42
C ALA A 32 9.92 -1.03 2.67
N GLY A 33 10.24 -2.32 2.71
CA GLY A 33 10.89 -3.01 3.82
C GLY A 33 9.90 -3.42 4.92
N ALA A 34 10.27 -3.19 6.19
CA ALA A 34 9.44 -3.60 7.33
C ALA A 34 8.06 -2.91 7.30
N GLY A 35 7.00 -3.70 7.39
CA GLY A 35 5.62 -3.20 7.40
C GLY A 35 5.14 -2.67 8.76
N MET A 36 5.87 -3.02 9.82
CA MET A 36 5.62 -2.62 11.20
C MET A 36 6.79 -1.76 11.71
N LEU A 37 6.46 -0.79 12.56
CA LEU A 37 7.41 -0.01 13.34
C LEU A 37 7.86 -0.81 14.58
N PRO A 38 8.98 -0.45 15.22
CA PRO A 38 9.45 -1.12 16.44
C PRO A 38 8.45 -1.07 17.60
N ASP A 39 7.54 -0.09 17.62
CA ASP A 39 6.49 0.07 18.62
C ASP A 39 5.23 -0.77 18.35
N GLY A 40 5.25 -1.64 17.33
CA GLY A 40 4.15 -2.53 16.99
C GLY A 40 3.02 -1.88 16.20
N ARG A 41 3.14 -0.62 15.79
CA ARG A 41 2.18 0.02 14.86
C ARG A 41 2.58 -0.26 13.40
N PRO A 42 1.62 -0.31 12.46
CA PRO A 42 1.97 -0.38 11.04
C PRO A 42 2.72 0.88 10.62
N LYS A 43 3.67 0.73 9.71
CA LYS A 43 4.27 1.86 9.01
C LYS A 43 3.17 2.59 8.24
N ILE A 44 3.12 3.92 8.36
CA ILE A 44 2.18 4.75 7.61
C ILE A 44 2.90 5.96 7.01
N LEU A 45 2.29 6.55 5.98
CA LEU A 45 2.58 7.91 5.53
C LEU A 45 1.26 8.68 5.47
N PHE A 46 1.17 9.82 6.13
CA PHE A 46 -0.02 10.67 6.11
C PHE A 46 0.08 11.70 4.98
N GLU A 47 -0.88 11.64 4.06
CA GLU A 47 -0.94 12.48 2.86
C GLU A 47 -1.84 13.70 3.08
N ARG A 48 -1.24 14.82 3.53
CA ARG A 48 -1.96 16.08 3.82
C ARG A 48 -2.82 16.60 2.66
N HIS A 49 -2.40 16.30 1.42
CA HIS A 49 -3.12 16.69 0.21
C HIS A 49 -4.32 15.80 -0.09
N VAL A 50 -4.22 14.51 0.21
CA VAL A 50 -5.37 13.59 0.17
C VAL A 50 -6.34 13.93 1.30
N PHE A 51 -5.85 14.23 2.51
CA PHE A 51 -6.72 14.63 3.62
C PHE A 51 -7.53 15.88 3.26
N ARG A 52 -6.88 16.93 2.75
CA ARG A 52 -7.55 18.13 2.25
C ARG A 52 -8.63 17.80 1.22
N ARG A 53 -8.30 16.97 0.21
CA ARG A 53 -9.24 16.56 -0.83
C ARG A 53 -10.47 15.86 -0.23
N LEU A 54 -10.26 14.89 0.66
CA LEU A 54 -11.35 14.12 1.28
C LEU A 54 -12.24 14.99 2.19
N LEU A 55 -11.68 15.98 2.91
CA LEU A 55 -12.46 16.95 3.68
C LEU A 55 -13.38 17.76 2.76
N LEU A 56 -12.85 18.26 1.64
CA LEU A 56 -13.62 19.04 0.67
C LEU A 56 -14.71 18.19 0.00
N GLU A 57 -14.41 16.95 -0.39
CA GLU A 57 -15.40 16.00 -0.92
C GLU A 57 -16.54 15.73 0.10
N LYS A 58 -16.25 15.84 1.41
CA LYS A 58 -17.23 15.73 2.50
C LYS A 58 -17.93 17.06 2.83
N GLY A 59 -17.63 18.14 2.11
CA GLY A 59 -18.19 19.48 2.33
C GLY A 59 -17.63 20.22 3.55
N ILE A 60 -16.49 19.77 4.10
CA ILE A 60 -15.86 20.39 5.26
C ILE A 60 -14.95 21.53 4.79
N LYS A 61 -15.14 22.72 5.36
CA LYS A 61 -14.28 23.89 5.11
C LYS A 61 -12.88 23.65 5.67
N VAL A 62 -11.87 24.04 4.89
CA VAL A 62 -10.46 23.83 5.23
C VAL A 62 -9.74 25.10 5.67
N ASP A 63 -10.40 26.26 5.57
CA ASP A 63 -9.85 27.54 6.00
C ASP A 63 -9.59 27.55 7.51
N GLY A 64 -8.39 27.98 7.90
CA GLY A 64 -7.96 27.99 9.30
C GLY A 64 -7.51 26.64 9.86
N LEU A 65 -7.57 25.55 9.09
CA LEU A 65 -6.99 24.27 9.51
C LEU A 65 -5.45 24.28 9.41
N PRO A 66 -4.74 23.48 10.22
CA PRO A 66 -3.27 23.45 10.22
C PRO A 66 -2.69 23.05 8.85
N VAL A 67 -1.82 23.90 8.29
CA VAL A 67 -1.21 23.74 6.94
C VAL A 67 -0.32 22.50 6.81
N ASP A 68 0.21 21.99 7.93
CA ASP A 68 1.00 20.77 7.99
C ASP A 68 0.13 19.49 7.90
N LEU A 69 -1.16 19.61 8.19
CA LEU A 69 -2.15 18.53 8.03
C LEU A 69 -3.03 18.69 6.78
N VAL A 70 -3.29 19.91 6.35
CA VAL A 70 -4.24 20.23 5.28
C VAL A 70 -3.56 21.17 4.29
N ASN A 71 -3.16 20.64 3.13
CA ASN A 71 -2.46 21.42 2.10
C ASN A 71 -2.86 20.94 0.70
N SER A 72 -2.76 21.76 -0.34
CA SER A 72 -2.95 21.27 -1.72
C SER A 72 -1.72 20.52 -2.23
N ALA A 73 -0.53 20.86 -1.73
CA ALA A 73 0.73 20.21 -2.08
C ALA A 73 0.98 18.96 -1.21
N ALA A 74 1.53 17.92 -1.84
CA ALA A 74 2.06 16.75 -1.14
C ALA A 74 3.26 17.13 -0.23
N GLY A 75 3.73 16.18 0.60
CA GLY A 75 4.85 16.40 1.51
C GLY A 75 4.47 16.79 2.94
N GLY A 76 5.42 17.42 3.63
CA GLY A 76 5.31 17.70 5.06
C GLY A 76 5.42 16.45 5.93
N TYR A 77 6.07 15.41 5.41
CA TYR A 77 6.25 14.13 6.10
C TYR A 77 7.25 14.28 7.25
N SER A 78 6.89 13.76 8.42
CA SER A 78 7.77 13.57 9.57
C SER A 78 8.48 12.23 9.53
N GLY A 79 7.83 11.21 8.94
CA GLY A 79 8.37 9.86 8.82
C GLY A 79 8.30 9.04 10.12
N GLY A 80 8.41 7.71 9.97
CA GLY A 80 8.45 6.77 11.10
C GLY A 80 7.24 6.89 12.05
N ALA A 81 7.51 6.86 13.36
CA ALA A 81 6.50 6.93 14.40
C ALA A 81 5.76 8.28 14.46
N ALA A 82 6.39 9.38 14.01
CA ALA A 82 5.80 10.71 14.05
C ALA A 82 4.63 10.88 13.07
N GLU A 83 4.54 10.04 12.02
CA GLU A 83 3.37 10.05 11.14
C GLU A 83 2.08 9.66 11.88
N HIS A 84 2.17 8.81 12.91
CA HIS A 84 1.02 8.46 13.74
C HIS A 84 0.55 9.64 14.61
N GLU A 85 1.46 10.54 14.99
CA GLU A 85 1.07 11.78 15.69
C GLU A 85 0.34 12.74 14.74
N ARG A 86 0.83 12.86 13.50
CA ARG A 86 0.13 13.61 12.45
C ARG A 86 -1.27 13.05 12.20
N LEU A 87 -1.38 11.73 12.05
CA LEU A 87 -2.66 11.04 11.90
C LEU A 87 -3.57 11.29 13.12
N ALA A 88 -3.04 11.19 14.35
CA ALA A 88 -3.83 11.41 15.56
C ALA A 88 -4.41 12.83 15.64
N ARG A 89 -3.65 13.86 15.23
CA ARG A 89 -4.16 15.23 15.14
C ARG A 89 -5.18 15.39 14.02
N ALA A 90 -4.94 14.82 12.83
CA ALA A 90 -5.90 14.86 11.73
C ALA A 90 -7.22 14.15 12.08
N ALA A 91 -7.14 13.04 12.82
CA ALA A 91 -8.32 12.30 13.26
C ALA A 91 -9.20 13.05 14.26
N LYS A 92 -8.66 14.06 14.96
CA LYS A 92 -9.45 15.00 15.79
C LYS A 92 -10.27 15.97 14.94
N ILE A 93 -9.85 16.23 13.70
CA ILE A 93 -10.57 17.07 12.74
C ILE A 93 -11.64 16.23 12.06
N GLU A 94 -11.24 15.14 11.41
CA GLU A 94 -12.17 14.21 10.76
C GLU A 94 -11.50 12.83 10.66
N ARG A 95 -12.01 11.86 11.42
CA ARG A 95 -11.36 10.55 11.61
C ARG A 95 -11.34 9.69 10.35
N GLU A 96 -12.43 9.68 9.59
CA GLU A 96 -12.59 8.79 8.44
C GLU A 96 -11.69 9.24 7.27
N CYS A 97 -11.69 10.54 6.98
CA CYS A 97 -10.82 11.20 6.02
C CYS A 97 -9.35 11.00 6.41
N ALA A 98 -9.01 11.15 7.70
CA ALA A 98 -7.62 11.03 8.16
C ALA A 98 -7.05 9.62 7.96
N LEU A 99 -7.82 8.59 8.29
CA LEU A 99 -7.42 7.19 8.07
C LEU A 99 -7.35 6.83 6.58
N GLN A 100 -8.28 7.35 5.78
CA GLN A 100 -8.28 7.16 4.32
C GLN A 100 -7.12 7.88 3.63
N SER A 101 -6.63 8.98 4.19
CA SER A 101 -5.47 9.74 3.68
C SER A 101 -4.12 9.17 4.09
N CYS A 102 -4.06 8.03 4.78
CA CYS A 102 -2.80 7.35 5.05
C CYS A 102 -2.55 6.20 4.06
N SER A 103 -1.31 6.03 3.64
CA SER A 103 -0.81 4.73 3.16
C SER A 103 -0.45 3.85 4.35
N TRP A 104 -0.60 2.53 4.20
CA TRP A 104 -0.42 1.58 5.31
C TRP A 104 0.46 0.39 4.94
N GLY A 105 1.30 -0.01 5.90
CA GLY A 105 2.08 -1.24 5.86
C GLY A 105 3.25 -1.23 4.87
N ALA A 106 3.81 -2.43 4.64
CA ALA A 106 4.98 -2.65 3.80
C ALA A 106 4.78 -2.17 2.35
N PHE A 107 3.56 -2.30 1.84
CA PHE A 107 3.21 -1.99 0.45
C PHE A 107 2.55 -0.61 0.27
N GLN A 108 2.47 0.17 1.35
CA GLN A 108 1.96 1.55 1.33
C GLN A 108 0.57 1.67 0.65
N ILE A 109 -0.34 0.75 0.93
CA ILE A 109 -1.68 0.75 0.35
C ILE A 109 -2.52 1.88 0.98
N MET A 110 -3.07 2.76 0.15
CA MET A 110 -3.87 3.90 0.61
C MET A 110 -5.19 3.47 1.25
N GLY A 111 -5.52 4.08 2.39
CA GLY A 111 -6.70 3.76 3.18
C GLY A 111 -8.02 4.00 2.44
N TYR A 112 -8.08 4.98 1.53
CA TYR A 112 -9.27 5.21 0.69
C TYR A 112 -9.61 4.02 -0.24
N HIS A 113 -8.69 3.07 -0.45
CA HIS A 113 -8.99 1.87 -1.24
C HIS A 113 -9.80 0.81 -0.48
N TRP A 114 -10.08 0.95 0.82
CA TRP A 114 -10.71 -0.11 1.62
C TRP A 114 -11.97 -0.73 0.97
N LYS A 115 -12.83 0.08 0.34
CA LYS A 115 -14.03 -0.40 -0.39
C LYS A 115 -13.67 -1.18 -1.64
N LEU A 116 -12.74 -0.65 -2.45
CA LEU A 116 -12.24 -1.29 -3.67
C LEU A 116 -11.67 -2.67 -3.35
N LEU A 117 -10.91 -2.76 -2.25
CA LEU A 117 -10.26 -3.98 -1.74
C LEU A 117 -11.21 -4.91 -0.98
N LYS A 118 -12.52 -4.62 -1.00
CA LYS A 118 -13.59 -5.44 -0.41
C LYS A 118 -13.43 -5.68 1.09
N TYR A 119 -12.88 -4.71 1.83
CA TYR A 119 -13.01 -4.70 3.29
C TYR A 119 -14.42 -4.23 3.67
N ARG A 120 -14.99 -4.83 4.72
CA ARG A 120 -16.36 -4.50 5.17
C ARG A 120 -16.49 -3.06 5.64
N THR A 121 -15.46 -2.55 6.31
CA THR A 121 -15.39 -1.17 6.81
C THR A 121 -13.95 -0.66 6.72
N LEU A 122 -13.77 0.66 6.76
CA LEU A 122 -12.46 1.28 6.92
C LEU A 122 -11.73 0.74 8.15
N GLN A 123 -12.42 0.59 9.29
CA GLN A 123 -11.81 0.06 10.50
C GLN A 123 -11.34 -1.40 10.33
N ALA A 124 -12.04 -2.21 9.54
CA ALA A 124 -11.60 -3.58 9.24
C ALA A 124 -10.30 -3.59 8.41
N PHE A 125 -10.16 -2.66 7.46
CA PHE A 125 -8.91 -2.47 6.72
C PHE A 125 -7.77 -2.05 7.67
N ILE A 126 -7.99 -1.05 8.53
CA ILE A 126 -6.97 -0.61 9.51
C ILE A 126 -6.58 -1.77 10.44
N ASN A 127 -7.54 -2.49 11.01
CA ASN A 127 -7.26 -3.63 11.87
C ASN A 127 -6.45 -4.72 11.15
N ALA A 128 -6.66 -4.93 9.85
CA ALA A 128 -5.85 -5.85 9.07
C ALA A 128 -4.39 -5.39 8.97
N MET A 129 -4.14 -4.08 8.80
CA MET A 129 -2.78 -3.54 8.73
C MET A 129 -1.98 -3.74 10.02
N TYR A 130 -2.67 -3.77 11.18
CA TYR A 130 -2.07 -4.08 12.48
C TYR A 130 -1.77 -5.57 12.71
N ARG A 131 -2.32 -6.49 11.90
CA ARG A 131 -2.05 -7.94 12.04
C ARG A 131 -0.68 -8.36 11.50
N GLY A 132 0.06 -7.45 10.87
CA GLY A 132 1.43 -7.68 10.39
C GLY A 132 1.51 -8.10 8.93
N ASP A 133 2.70 -8.56 8.55
CA ASP A 133 3.15 -8.66 7.15
C ASP A 133 2.22 -9.49 6.26
N ALA A 134 1.70 -10.62 6.73
CA ALA A 134 0.79 -11.47 5.95
C ALA A 134 -0.53 -10.75 5.59
N ALA A 135 -1.11 -9.98 6.52
CA ALA A 135 -2.34 -9.23 6.25
C ALA A 135 -2.07 -7.99 5.38
N GLN A 136 -0.88 -7.41 5.46
CA GLN A 136 -0.44 -6.33 4.58
C GLN A 136 -0.20 -6.84 3.15
N LEU A 137 0.40 -8.04 3.00
CA LEU A 137 0.52 -8.74 1.72
C LEU A 137 -0.86 -9.01 1.11
N GLU A 138 -1.83 -9.45 1.92
CA GLU A 138 -3.19 -9.67 1.46
C GLU A 138 -3.83 -8.39 0.90
N ALA A 139 -3.64 -7.23 1.54
CA ALA A 139 -4.14 -5.96 1.03
C ALA A 139 -3.49 -5.57 -0.31
N PHE A 140 -2.18 -5.78 -0.45
CA PHE A 140 -1.45 -5.56 -1.69
C PHE A 140 -1.95 -6.46 -2.83
N VAL A 141 -2.18 -7.73 -2.53
CA VAL A 141 -2.71 -8.70 -3.51
C VAL A 141 -4.15 -8.38 -3.91
N ARG A 142 -4.99 -7.96 -2.95
CA ARG A 142 -6.33 -7.43 -3.26
C ARG A 142 -6.26 -6.20 -4.16
N PHE A 143 -5.25 -5.35 -4.00
CA PHE A 143 -5.04 -4.15 -4.82
C PHE A 143 -4.65 -4.53 -6.25
N ILE A 144 -3.71 -5.46 -6.42
CA ILE A 144 -3.38 -6.04 -7.73
C ILE A 144 -4.62 -6.64 -8.38
N ASN A 145 -5.39 -7.43 -7.65
CA ASN A 145 -6.58 -8.10 -8.18
C ASN A 145 -7.68 -7.11 -8.62
N ALA A 146 -7.79 -5.97 -7.93
CA ALA A 146 -8.75 -4.92 -8.26
C ALA A 146 -8.38 -4.13 -9.53
N ASN A 147 -7.15 -4.27 -10.03
CA ASN A 147 -6.67 -3.63 -11.25
C ASN A 147 -6.47 -4.68 -12.35
N SER A 148 -7.34 -4.64 -13.37
CA SER A 148 -7.35 -5.62 -14.47
C SER A 148 -6.03 -5.66 -15.25
N VAL A 149 -5.31 -4.55 -15.35
CA VAL A 149 -4.01 -4.47 -16.03
C VAL A 149 -2.93 -5.16 -15.20
N LEU A 150 -2.87 -4.86 -13.89
CA LEU A 150 -1.89 -5.48 -13.00
C LEU A 150 -2.07 -6.99 -12.89
N VAL A 151 -3.29 -7.47 -12.64
CA VAL A 151 -3.55 -8.91 -12.51
C VAL A 151 -3.29 -9.65 -13.83
N LYS A 152 -3.64 -9.05 -14.98
CA LYS A 152 -3.35 -9.65 -16.29
C LYS A 152 -1.85 -9.72 -16.53
N ALA A 153 -1.11 -8.64 -16.29
CA ALA A 153 0.34 -8.62 -16.45
C ALA A 153 1.00 -9.70 -15.57
N LEU A 154 0.60 -9.81 -14.30
CA LEU A 154 1.16 -10.80 -13.39
C LEU A 154 0.82 -12.24 -13.79
N ARG A 155 -0.39 -12.51 -14.29
CA ARG A 155 -0.78 -13.83 -14.82
C ARG A 155 0.03 -14.25 -16.05
N MET A 156 0.40 -13.28 -16.88
CA MET A 156 1.25 -13.51 -18.05
C MET A 156 2.74 -13.45 -17.72
N LEU A 157 3.10 -13.20 -16.45
CA LEU A 157 4.48 -12.93 -16.01
C LEU A 157 5.15 -11.79 -16.80
N ASP A 158 4.35 -10.81 -17.25
CA ASP A 158 4.82 -9.63 -17.97
C ASP A 158 5.28 -8.56 -16.96
N TRP A 159 6.54 -8.69 -16.54
CA TRP A 159 7.17 -7.82 -15.55
C TRP A 159 7.24 -6.36 -15.99
N ALA A 160 7.39 -6.11 -17.30
CA ALA A 160 7.44 -4.76 -17.85
C ALA A 160 6.07 -4.09 -17.79
N ALA A 161 5.01 -4.78 -18.22
CA ALA A 161 3.65 -4.26 -18.12
C ALA A 161 3.22 -4.07 -16.66
N PHE A 162 3.57 -5.02 -15.77
CA PHE A 162 3.30 -4.90 -14.34
C PHE A 162 4.01 -3.67 -13.76
N ALA A 163 5.32 -3.57 -13.94
CA ALA A 163 6.12 -2.48 -13.39
C ALA A 163 5.69 -1.11 -13.95
N LYS A 164 5.36 -1.01 -15.24
CA LYS A 164 4.81 0.22 -15.84
C LYS A 164 3.48 0.61 -15.21
N SER A 165 2.59 -0.34 -14.98
CA SER A 165 1.27 -0.07 -14.42
C SER A 165 1.31 0.25 -12.92
N TYR A 166 2.30 -0.28 -12.18
CA TYR A 166 2.43 -0.05 -10.74
C TYR A 166 3.27 1.19 -10.42
N ASN A 167 4.44 1.33 -11.06
CA ASN A 167 5.44 2.37 -10.79
C ASN A 167 5.37 3.56 -11.77
N GLY A 168 4.57 3.45 -12.83
CA GLY A 168 4.45 4.48 -13.86
C GLY A 168 5.53 4.39 -14.96
N PRO A 169 5.54 5.37 -15.89
CA PRO A 169 6.38 5.31 -17.09
C PRO A 169 7.90 5.31 -16.81
N GLY A 170 8.33 5.79 -15.63
CA GLY A 170 9.74 5.79 -15.22
C GLY A 170 10.26 4.45 -14.66
N TYR A 171 9.47 3.37 -14.71
CA TYR A 171 9.84 2.09 -14.09
C TYR A 171 11.16 1.51 -14.62
N ALA A 172 11.42 1.67 -15.92
CA ALA A 172 12.57 1.08 -16.60
C ALA A 172 13.90 1.70 -16.13
N SER A 173 13.92 3.02 -15.88
CA SER A 173 15.11 3.71 -15.33
C SER A 173 15.51 3.18 -13.96
N ASN A 174 14.55 2.64 -13.20
CA ASN A 174 14.77 2.04 -11.88
C ASN A 174 14.91 0.50 -11.92
N ASN A 175 14.89 -0.09 -13.13
CA ASN A 175 14.99 -1.53 -13.40
C ASN A 175 13.96 -2.39 -12.64
N TYR A 176 12.74 -1.88 -12.40
CA TYR A 176 11.71 -2.61 -11.64
C TYR A 176 11.37 -3.96 -12.27
N ASP A 177 11.19 -3.98 -13.59
CA ASP A 177 10.93 -5.18 -14.39
C ASP A 177 12.03 -6.24 -14.25
N LYS A 178 13.30 -5.83 -14.39
CA LYS A 178 14.44 -6.75 -14.26
C LYS A 178 14.60 -7.26 -12.83
N LYS A 179 14.35 -6.42 -11.83
CA LYS A 179 14.36 -6.83 -10.41
C LYS A 179 13.29 -7.88 -10.13
N MET A 180 12.08 -7.70 -10.67
CA MET A 180 10.97 -8.66 -10.52
C MET A 180 11.30 -9.98 -11.21
N ALA A 181 11.78 -9.93 -12.46
CA ALA A 181 12.18 -11.14 -13.19
C ALA A 181 13.26 -11.93 -12.43
N ALA A 182 14.29 -11.24 -11.92
CA ALA A 182 15.34 -11.87 -11.14
C ALA A 182 14.82 -12.44 -9.80
N ALA A 183 13.90 -11.74 -9.13
CA ALA A 183 13.26 -12.23 -7.91
C ALA A 183 12.39 -13.46 -8.17
N PHE A 184 11.67 -13.50 -9.30
CA PHE A 184 10.87 -14.65 -9.71
C PHE A 184 11.73 -15.90 -9.91
N SER A 185 12.86 -15.78 -10.63
CA SER A 185 13.80 -16.90 -10.80
C SER A 185 14.38 -17.36 -9.47
N ARG A 186 14.76 -16.44 -8.57
CA ARG A 186 15.25 -16.81 -7.22
C ARG A 186 14.20 -17.53 -6.38
N ALA A 187 12.92 -17.19 -6.55
CA ALA A 187 11.80 -17.83 -5.87
C ALA A 187 11.40 -19.18 -6.49
N GLY A 188 12.13 -19.67 -7.49
CA GLY A 188 11.87 -20.96 -8.15
C GLY A 188 10.80 -20.90 -9.24
N GLY A 189 10.47 -19.71 -9.73
CA GLY A 189 9.60 -19.53 -10.89
C GLY A 189 10.26 -20.04 -12.18
N GLN A 190 9.48 -20.72 -13.02
CA GLN A 190 9.86 -21.18 -14.36
C GLN A 190 9.11 -20.38 -15.43
#